data_AF-A0A3D3QLN6-F1
#
_entry.id   AF-A0A3D3QLN6-F1
#
_cell.length_a   1.000
_cell.length_b   1.000
_cell.length_c   1.000
_cell.angle_alpha   90.00
_cell.angle_beta   90.00
_cell.angle_gamma   90.00
#
_symmetry.space_group_name_H-M   'P 1'
#
loop_
_entity.id
_entity.type
_entity.pdbx_description
1 polymer ?
#
loop_
_entity_poly.entity_id
_entity_poly.type
_entity_poly.pdbx_seq_one_letter_code
_entity_poly.pdbx_strand_id
1 'polypeptide(L)'
;MDLTTEQRGRRAKEILEDEVFASVVSGVREQIVAQWHLTKLNDKGMREDLYMQSRGLDEVVRGLRTHVANWTMEKTRTSKKRRK
;
A
#
# COMPACT_ATOMS: atom_id res chain seq x y z
N MET A 1 -17.57 14.11 -5.87
CA MET A 1 -18.33 12.89 -5.50
C MET A 1 -17.41 11.97 -4.72
N ASP A 2 -17.87 11.47 -3.58
CA ASP A 2 -17.15 10.45 -2.80
C ASP A 2 -17.34 9.06 -3.43
N LEU A 3 -16.26 8.28 -3.54
CA LEU A 3 -16.32 6.90 -4.04
C LEU A 3 -17.03 5.99 -3.02
N THR A 4 -17.82 5.02 -3.49
CA THR A 4 -18.39 3.98 -2.61
C THR A 4 -17.30 3.02 -2.12
N THR A 5 -17.56 2.27 -1.03
CA THR A 5 -16.63 1.23 -0.53
C THR A 5 -16.26 0.23 -1.63
N GLU A 6 -17.22 -0.17 -2.45
CA GLU A 6 -16.99 -1.06 -3.59
C GLU A 6 -16.11 -0.44 -4.66
N GLN A 7 -16.37 0.81 -5.06
CA GLN A 7 -15.54 1.51 -6.04
C GLN A 7 -14.10 1.68 -5.55
N ARG A 8 -13.91 2.04 -4.27
CA ARG A 8 -12.57 2.14 -3.65
C ARG A 8 -11.88 0.77 -3.62
N GLY A 9 -12.59 -0.28 -3.21
CA GLY A 9 -12.04 -1.63 -3.13
C GLY A 9 -11.62 -2.21 -4.49
N ARG A 10 -12.46 -2.05 -5.53
CA ARG A 10 -12.14 -2.50 -6.89
C ARG A 10 -10.93 -1.77 -7.46
N ARG A 11 -10.91 -0.43 -7.38
CA ARG A 11 -9.78 0.37 -7.86
C ARG A 11 -8.49 0.05 -7.11
N ALA A 12 -8.56 -0.11 -5.78
CA ALA A 12 -7.39 -0.50 -4.99
C ALA A 12 -6.86 -1.88 -5.38
N LYS A 13 -7.76 -2.81 -5.72
CA LYS A 13 -7.38 -4.13 -6.24
C LYS A 13 -6.69 -4.01 -7.61
N GLU A 14 -7.27 -3.25 -8.54
CA GLU A 14 -6.69 -2.98 -9.87
C GLU A 14 -5.27 -2.39 -9.75
N ILE A 15 -5.08 -1.40 -8.87
CA ILE A 15 -3.76 -0.79 -8.63
C ILE A 15 -2.77 -1.83 -8.07
N LEU A 16 -3.20 -2.68 -7.13
CA LEU A 16 -2.32 -3.69 -6.54
C LEU A 16 -1.97 -4.83 -7.51
N GLU A 17 -2.80 -5.07 -8.52
CA GLU A 17 -2.58 -6.09 -9.57
C GLU A 17 -1.84 -5.51 -10.79
N ASP A 18 -1.66 -4.19 -10.86
CA ASP A 18 -0.92 -3.53 -11.92
C ASP A 18 0.60 -3.79 -11.79
N GLU A 19 1.19 -4.38 -12.82
CA GLU A 19 2.60 -4.76 -12.84
C GLU A 19 3.54 -3.55 -12.80
N VAL A 20 3.14 -2.42 -13.39
CA VAL A 20 3.93 -1.18 -13.38
C VAL A 20 3.95 -0.61 -11.97
N PHE A 21 2.81 -0.58 -11.28
CA PHE A 21 2.75 -0.15 -9.88
C PHE A 21 3.60 -1.06 -8.98
N ALA A 22 3.47 -2.38 -9.13
CA ALA A 22 4.28 -3.34 -8.38
C ALA A 22 5.79 -3.13 -8.62
N SER A 23 6.19 -2.93 -9.87
CA SER A 23 7.57 -2.66 -10.25
C SER A 23 8.09 -1.35 -9.63
N VAL A 24 7.30 -0.28 -9.66
CA VAL A 24 7.69 1.01 -9.08
C VAL A 24 7.86 0.90 -7.57
N VAL A 25 6.93 0.25 -6.87
CA VAL A 25 7.03 0.03 -5.41
C VAL A 25 8.29 -0.78 -5.06
N SER A 26 8.61 -1.83 -5.85
CA SER A 26 9.85 -2.60 -5.64
C SER A 26 11.09 -1.73 -5.86
N GLY A 27 11.16 -1.01 -6.99
CA GLY A 27 12.31 -0.17 -7.32
C GLY A 27 12.56 0.94 -6.30
N VAL A 28 11.51 1.61 -5.81
CA VAL A 28 11.64 2.61 -4.74
C VAL A 28 12.16 1.97 -3.45
N ARG A 29 11.66 0.79 -3.08
CA ARG A 29 12.13 0.09 -1.87
C ARG A 29 13.61 -0.30 -2.00
N GLU A 30 14.00 -0.86 -3.14
CA GLU A 30 15.39 -1.21 -3.44
C GLU A 30 16.31 0.00 -3.38
N GLN A 31 15.87 1.14 -3.93
CA GLN A 31 16.62 2.39 -3.86
C GLN A 31 16.79 2.89 -2.43
N ILE A 32 15.75 2.85 -1.60
CA ILE A 32 15.83 3.25 -0.18
C ILE A 32 16.82 2.35 0.56
N VAL A 33 16.78 1.03 0.34
CA VAL A 33 17.71 0.08 0.96
C VAL A 33 19.15 0.34 0.51
N ALA A 34 19.36 0.56 -0.78
CA ALA A 34 20.67 0.90 -1.31
C ALA A 34 21.22 2.18 -0.67
N GLN A 35 20.41 3.24 -0.60
CA GLN A 35 20.78 4.50 0.05
C GLN A 35 21.04 4.32 1.55
N TRP A 36 20.28 3.47 2.23
CA TRP A 36 20.48 3.16 3.65
C TRP A 36 21.85 2.52 3.91
N HIS A 37 22.28 1.61 3.03
CA HIS A 37 23.59 0.98 3.13
C HIS A 37 24.74 1.94 2.81
N LEU A 38 24.52 2.92 1.93
CA LEU A 38 25.53 3.95 1.59
C LEU A 38 25.59 5.09 2.61
N THR A 39 24.53 5.30 3.39
CA THR A 39 24.47 6.35 4.41
C THR A 39 25.32 5.99 5.63
N LYS A 40 26.21 6.92 6.02
CA LYS A 40 27.07 6.75 7.20
C LYS A 40 26.23 6.59 8.48
N LEU A 41 26.70 5.79 9.42
CA LEU A 41 25.97 5.51 10.67
C LEU A 41 25.72 6.75 11.53
N ASN A 42 26.62 7.74 11.46
CA ASN A 42 26.52 8.99 12.23
C ASN A 42 25.63 10.05 11.55
N ASP A 43 25.21 9.82 10.30
CA ASP A 43 24.29 10.71 9.60
C ASP A 43 22.84 10.37 9.98
N LYS A 44 22.47 10.77 11.20
CA LYS A 44 21.18 10.44 11.79
C LYS A 44 19.99 10.99 10.99
N GLY A 45 20.11 12.21 10.47
CA GLY A 45 19.04 12.86 9.71
C GLY A 45 18.70 12.10 8.44
N MET A 46 19.72 11.80 7.62
CA MET A 46 19.52 11.04 6.38
C MET A 46 18.93 9.64 6.64
N ARG A 47 19.35 8.97 7.73
CA ARG A 47 18.78 7.66 8.10
C ARG A 47 17.32 7.79 8.52
N GLU A 48 16.97 8.80 9.31
CA GLU A 48 15.59 9.04 9.70
C GLU A 48 14.70 9.30 8.47
N ASP A 49 15.17 10.11 7.53
CA ASP A 49 14.46 10.38 6.27
C ASP A 49 14.22 9.09 5.47
N LEU A 50 15.25 8.25 5.30
CA LEU A 50 15.14 6.97 4.60
C LEU A 50 14.18 5.99 5.30
N TYR A 51 14.20 5.96 6.64
CA TYR A 51 13.26 5.18 7.43
C TYR A 51 11.82 5.66 7.20
N MET A 52 11.59 6.97 7.25
CA MET A 52 10.26 7.56 7.04
C MET A 52 9.76 7.35 5.62
N GLN A 53 10.62 7.40 4.61
CA GLN A 53 10.28 7.06 3.23
C GLN A 53 9.86 5.59 3.10
N SER A 54 10.61 4.66 3.70
CA SER A 54 10.25 3.24 3.70
C SER A 54 8.89 3.01 4.37
N ARG A 55 8.66 3.65 5.53
CA ARG A 55 7.39 3.56 6.25
C ARG A 55 6.24 4.14 5.44
N GLY A 56 6.44 5.30 4.81
CA GLY A 56 5.42 5.92 3.96
C GLY A 56 5.00 5.01 2.80
N LEU A 57 5.97 4.37 2.14
CA LEU A 57 5.70 3.41 1.08
C LEU A 57 4.90 2.20 1.58
N ASP A 58 5.26 1.67 2.75
CA ASP A 58 4.52 0.57 3.41
C ASP A 58 3.07 0.97 3.70
N GLU A 59 2.85 2.17 4.22
CA GLU A 59 1.53 2.68 4.57
C GLU A 59 0.62 2.88 3.34
N VAL A 60 1.18 3.31 2.19
CA VAL A 60 0.43 3.41 0.93
C VAL A 60 -0.07 2.03 0.50
N VAL A 61 0.82 1.04 0.45
CA VAL A 61 0.45 -0.34 0.06
C VAL A 61 -0.54 -0.93 1.05
N ARG A 62 -0.36 -0.69 2.35
CA ARG A 62 -1.28 -1.11 3.40
C ARG A 62 -2.67 -0.49 3.22
N GLY A 63 -2.74 0.81 2.94
CA GLY A 63 -4.00 1.52 2.71
C GLY A 63 -4.81 0.93 1.55
N LEU A 64 -4.14 0.62 0.43
CA LEU A 64 -4.77 -0.06 -0.70
C LEU A 64 -5.32 -1.43 -0.29
N ARG A 65 -4.51 -2.25 0.42
CA ARG A 65 -4.95 -3.56 0.91
C ARG A 65 -6.14 -3.46 1.87
N THR A 66 -6.18 -2.44 2.71
CA THR A 66 -7.32 -2.18 3.60
C THR A 66 -8.60 -1.89 2.81
N HIS A 67 -8.54 -1.10 1.73
CA HIS A 67 -9.71 -0.88 0.88
C HIS A 67 -10.23 -2.17 0.24
N VAL A 68 -9.33 -3.04 -0.24
CA VAL A 68 -9.70 -4.36 -0.80
C VAL A 68 -10.35 -5.26 0.26
N ALA A 69 -9.76 -5.32 1.46
CA ALA A 69 -10.27 -6.13 2.56
C ALA A 69 -11.67 -5.67 2.99
N ASN A 70 -11.88 -4.36 3.18
CA ASN A 70 -13.16 -3.79 3.58
C ASN A 70 -14.27 -4.14 2.57
N TRP A 71 -13.98 -3.97 1.28
CA TRP A 71 -14.93 -4.33 0.22
C TRP A 71 -15.26 -5.83 0.22
N THR A 72 -14.25 -6.69 0.37
CA THR A 72 -14.43 -8.16 0.40
C THR A 72 -15.31 -8.59 1.59
N MET A 73 -15.10 -7.97 2.76
CA MET A 73 -15.92 -8.21 3.95
C MET A 73 -17.37 -7.77 3.74
N GLU A 74 -17.60 -6.61 3.13
CA GLU A 74 -18.94 -6.10 2.85
C GLU A 74 -19.70 -6.99 1.85
N LYS A 75 -19.03 -7.45 0.80
CA LYS A 75 -19.57 -8.44 -0.15
C LYS A 75 -19.98 -9.75 0.54
N THR A 76 -19.18 -10.20 1.50
CA THR A 76 -19.47 -11.41 2.29
C THR A 76 -20.65 -11.21 3.24
N ARG A 77 -20.78 -10.02 3.85
CA ARG A 77 -21.89 -9.71 4.77
C ARG A 77 -23.22 -9.61 4.03
N THR A 78 -23.22 -8.98 2.85
CA THR A 78 -24.42 -8.83 2.01
C THR A 78 -24.89 -10.15 1.43
N SER A 79 -23.98 -11.04 1.02
CA SER A 79 -24.35 -12.37 0.53
C SER A 79 -24.95 -13.28 1.59
N LYS A 80 -24.43 -13.23 2.84
CA LYS A 80 -25.02 -13.96 3.99
C LYS A 80 -26.42 -13.47 4.35
N LYS A 81 -26.67 -12.16 4.29
CA LYS A 81 -28.00 -11.58 4.57
C LYS A 81 -29.05 -11.98 3.54
N ARG A 82 -28.68 -12.17 2.27
CA ARG A 82 -29.61 -12.61 1.20
C ARG A 82 -29.99 -14.09 1.25
N ARG A 83 -29.27 -14.91 2.04
CA ARG A 83 -29.53 -16.35 2.20
C ARG A 83 -30.38 -16.69 3.43
N LYS A 84 -30.73 -15.69 4.26
CA LYS A 84 -31.71 -15.79 5.34
C LYS A 84 -33.00 -15.12 4.89
#